data_AF-A0A846UR82-F1
#
_entry.id   AF-A0A846UR82-F1
#
_cell.length_a   1.000
_cell.length_b   1.000
_cell.length_c   1.000
_cell.angle_alpha   90.00
_cell.angle_beta   90.00
_cell.angle_gamma   90.00
#
_symmetry.space_group_name_H-M   'P 1'
#
loop_
_entity.id
_entity.type
_entity.pdbx_description
1 polymer ?
#
loop_
_entity_poly.entity_id
_entity_poly.type
_entity_poly.pdbx_seq_one_letter_code
_entity_poly.pdbx_strand_id
1 'polypeptide(L)'
;MLRIDRNIMPELPRPVFAIQAEHAPVGEIMVSVLAGQNENSRCEEFQLMEKQKLEHFLLLWLQDVPYFGAGHAAWERASGRAAIRIAQWAHETLLTAAIEGESHE
;
A
#
# COMPACT_ATOMS: atom_id res chain seq x y z
N MET A 1 -0.34 0.50 11.17
CA MET A 1 -1.24 0.72 10.02
C MET A 1 -0.84 2.00 9.31
N LEU A 2 -0.74 1.96 7.98
CA LEU A 2 -0.63 3.12 7.10
C LEU A 2 -1.98 3.36 6.41
N ARG A 3 -2.44 4.62 6.39
CA ARG A 3 -3.59 5.06 5.60
C ARG A 3 -3.13 6.18 4.68
N ILE A 4 -3.45 6.07 3.40
CA ILE A 4 -3.19 7.07 2.37
C ILE A 4 -4.54 7.57 1.88
N ASP A 5 -4.91 8.80 2.24
CA ASP A 5 -6.12 9.47 1.76
C ASP A 5 -5.78 10.82 1.11
N ARG A 6 -6.79 11.63 0.78
CA ARG A 6 -6.58 12.93 0.11
C ARG A 6 -5.88 14.00 0.96
N ASN A 7 -5.74 13.82 2.27
CA ASN A 7 -4.91 14.72 3.06
C ASN A 7 -3.42 14.44 2.83
N ILE A 8 -3.08 13.18 2.51
CA ILE A 8 -1.70 12.72 2.27
C ILE A 8 -1.36 12.76 0.77
N MET A 9 -2.32 12.41 -0.08
CA MET A 9 -2.22 12.39 -1.54
C MET A 9 -3.47 13.05 -2.15
N PRO A 10 -3.51 14.39 -2.24
CA PRO A 10 -4.66 15.15 -2.75
C PRO A 10 -5.12 14.74 -4.15
N GLU A 11 -4.19 14.25 -4.96
CA GLU A 11 -4.41 13.76 -6.31
C GLU A 11 -5.17 12.43 -6.41
N LEU A 12 -5.45 11.76 -5.28
CA LEU A 12 -6.08 10.44 -5.27
C LEU A 12 -7.44 10.52 -5.99
N PRO A 13 -7.57 9.92 -7.19
CA PRO A 13 -8.74 10.12 -8.03
C PRO A 13 -9.96 9.39 -7.45
N ARG A 14 -11.15 9.95 -7.66
CA ARG A 14 -12.40 9.25 -7.37
C ARG A 14 -12.57 8.06 -8.34
N PRO A 15 -13.15 6.92 -7.92
CA PRO A 15 -13.91 6.72 -6.68
C PRO A 15 -13.07 6.32 -5.47
N VAL A 16 -11.75 6.19 -5.59
CA VAL A 16 -10.89 5.82 -4.46
C VAL A 16 -10.84 6.97 -3.43
N PHE A 17 -11.09 6.64 -2.16
CA PHE A 17 -11.04 7.57 -1.03
C PHE A 17 -9.81 7.36 -0.18
N ALA A 18 -9.37 6.12 -0.04
CA ALA A 18 -8.13 5.80 0.64
C ALA A 18 -7.54 4.48 0.17
N ILE A 19 -6.25 4.31 0.42
CA ILE A 19 -5.52 3.05 0.35
C ILE A 19 -4.98 2.79 1.76
N GLN A 20 -5.22 1.60 2.30
CA GLN A 20 -4.77 1.21 3.63
C GLN A 20 -3.79 0.05 3.51
N ALA A 21 -2.79 0.05 4.38
CA ALA A 21 -1.87 -1.06 4.54
C ALA A 21 -1.73 -1.37 6.04
N GLU A 22 -1.85 -2.64 6.39
CA GLU A 22 -1.79 -3.15 7.75
C GLU A 22 -0.81 -4.32 7.78
N HIS A 23 -0.05 -4.46 8.86
CA HIS A 23 0.76 -5.66 9.04
C HIS A 23 -0.17 -6.79 9.43
N ALA A 24 -0.09 -7.89 8.70
CA ALA A 24 -0.77 -9.13 9.00
C ALA A 24 0.18 -10.00 9.87
N PRO A 25 -0.14 -11.27 10.19
CA PRO A 25 0.79 -12.17 10.87
C PRO A 25 2.18 -12.23 10.21
N VAL A 26 3.17 -12.75 10.95
CA VAL A 26 4.61 -12.56 10.68
C VAL A 26 4.98 -12.71 9.21
N GLY A 27 5.44 -11.62 8.61
CA GLY A 27 5.97 -11.60 7.25
C GLY A 27 4.99 -11.12 6.17
N GLU A 28 3.82 -10.60 6.52
CA GLU A 28 2.80 -10.19 5.54
C GLU A 28 2.25 -8.79 5.80
N ILE A 29 1.77 -8.13 4.75
CA ILE A 29 0.93 -6.94 4.85
C ILE A 29 -0.38 -7.15 4.10
N MET A 30 -1.47 -6.68 4.69
CA MET A 30 -2.77 -6.60 4.03
C MET A 30 -2.92 -5.20 3.45
N VAL A 31 -3.20 -5.09 2.15
CA VAL A 31 -3.43 -3.81 1.47
C VAL A 31 -4.87 -3.76 0.97
N SER A 32 -5.57 -2.68 1.31
CA SER A 32 -6.97 -2.45 0.95
C SER A 32 -7.14 -1.14 0.18
N VAL A 33 -7.92 -1.17 -0.90
CA VAL A 33 -8.39 0.02 -1.62
C VAL A 33 -9.83 0.29 -1.22
N LEU A 34 -10.11 1.51 -0.75
CA LEU A 34 -11.44 1.94 -0.33
C LEU A 34 -12.08 2.82 -1.41
N ALA A 35 -13.14 2.37 -2.07
CA ALA A 35 -13.97 3.17 -2.97
C ALA A 35 -15.35 3.46 -2.36
N GLY A 36 -15.35 4.04 -1.16
CA GLY A 36 -16.53 4.47 -0.43
C GLY A 36 -16.11 4.83 1.00
N GLN A 37 -17.02 5.35 1.83
CA GLN A 37 -16.69 5.59 3.24
C GLN A 37 -16.48 4.27 4.02
N ASN A 38 -17.12 3.17 3.62
CA ASN A 38 -17.13 1.91 4.38
C ASN A 38 -17.04 0.63 3.51
N GLU A 39 -16.60 0.72 2.25
CA GLU A 39 -16.52 -0.46 1.37
C GLU A 39 -15.08 -0.71 0.89
N ASN A 40 -14.56 -1.88 1.28
CA ASN A 40 -13.34 -2.44 0.71
C ASN A 40 -13.63 -2.87 -0.72
N SER A 41 -13.04 -2.17 -1.67
CA SER A 41 -13.18 -2.43 -3.09
C SER A 41 -12.30 -3.57 -3.57
N ARG A 42 -11.14 -3.68 -2.94
CA ARG A 42 -10.12 -4.68 -3.23
C ARG A 42 -9.26 -4.80 -1.98
N CYS A 43 -8.96 -6.03 -1.59
CA CYS A 43 -8.09 -6.34 -0.48
C CYS A 43 -7.21 -7.53 -0.89
N GLU A 44 -5.92 -7.45 -0.62
CA GLU A 44 -4.97 -8.53 -0.89
C GLU A 44 -3.84 -8.54 0.14
N GLU A 45 -3.36 -9.74 0.45
CA GLU A 45 -2.21 -9.97 1.32
C GLU A 45 -0.95 -10.09 0.47
N PHE A 46 0.10 -9.38 0.87
CA PHE A 46 1.40 -9.38 0.22
C PHE A 46 2.45 -9.91 1.18
N GLN A 47 3.24 -10.86 0.71
CA GLN A 47 4.44 -11.30 1.42
C GLN A 47 5.44 -10.14 1.50
N LEU A 48 5.98 -9.91 2.69
CA LEU A 48 7.12 -9.04 2.88
C LEU A 48 8.34 -9.67 2.22
N MET A 49 8.93 -8.91 1.32
CA MET A 49 10.08 -9.27 0.50
C MET A 49 10.88 -8.00 0.24
N GLU A 50 11.99 -8.08 -0.48
CA GLU A 50 12.79 -6.90 -0.87
C GLU A 50 11.92 -5.71 -1.34
N LYS A 51 12.20 -4.52 -0.80
CA LYS A 51 11.42 -3.29 -1.02
C LYS A 51 11.05 -3.04 -2.48
N GLN A 52 12.02 -3.19 -3.39
CA GLN A 52 11.81 -2.95 -4.82
C GLN A 52 10.84 -3.97 -5.44
N LYS A 53 10.90 -5.24 -5.02
CA LYS A 53 9.97 -6.27 -5.48
C LYS A 53 8.56 -6.03 -4.94
N LEU A 54 8.45 -5.72 -3.65
CA LEU A 54 7.18 -5.38 -3.02
C LEU A 54 6.54 -4.15 -3.70
N GLU A 55 7.31 -3.10 -3.93
CA GLU A 55 6.87 -1.91 -4.67
C GLU A 55 6.34 -2.27 -6.07
N HIS A 56 7.05 -3.11 -6.81
CA HIS A 56 6.64 -3.55 -8.14
C HIS A 56 5.32 -4.33 -8.11
N PHE A 57 5.16 -5.29 -7.20
CA PHE A 57 3.91 -6.06 -7.08
C PHE A 57 2.73 -5.18 -6.65
N LEU A 58 2.94 -4.29 -5.68
CA LEU A 58 1.92 -3.33 -5.25
C LEU A 58 1.50 -2.41 -6.39
N LEU A 59 2.45 -1.95 -7.20
CA LEU A 59 2.17 -1.10 -8.36
C LEU A 59 1.26 -1.81 -9.37
N LEU A 60 1.63 -3.04 -9.78
CA LEU A 60 0.84 -3.82 -10.73
C LEU A 60 -0.57 -4.08 -10.20
N TRP A 61 -0.67 -4.48 -8.93
CA TRP A 61 -1.95 -4.73 -8.29
C TRP A 61 -2.84 -3.48 -8.17
N LEU A 62 -2.26 -2.34 -7.79
CA LEU A 62 -2.99 -1.06 -7.75
C LEU A 62 -3.41 -0.62 -9.16
N GLN A 63 -2.58 -0.82 -10.18
CA GLN A 63 -2.94 -0.46 -11.56
C GLN A 63 -4.09 -1.29 -12.12
N ASP A 64 -4.30 -2.49 -11.61
CA ASP A 64 -5.35 -3.43 -12.03
C ASP A 64 -6.70 -3.21 -11.30
N VAL A 65 -6.88 -2.13 -10.53
CA VAL A 65 -8.18 -1.86 -9.88
C VAL A 65 -9.28 -1.57 -10.93
N PRO A 66 -10.52 -2.08 -10.74
CA PRO A 66 -11.56 -2.06 -11.78
C PRO A 66 -12.13 -0.66 -12.08
N TYR A 67 -11.79 0.35 -11.28
CA TYR A 67 -12.35 1.71 -11.41
C TYR A 67 -11.66 2.57 -12.47
N PHE A 68 -10.43 2.23 -12.81
CA PHE A 68 -9.61 3.04 -13.71
C PHE A 68 -9.23 2.18 -14.91
N GLY A 69 -9.58 2.66 -16.10
CA GLY A 69 -9.08 2.03 -17.32
C GLY A 69 -7.56 2.18 -17.44
N ALA A 70 -6.95 1.30 -18.24
CA ALA A 70 -5.56 1.44 -18.63
C ALA A 70 -5.29 2.85 -19.21
N GLY A 71 -4.19 3.49 -18.81
CA GLY A 71 -3.87 4.84 -19.27
C GLY A 71 -4.53 5.97 -18.47
N HIS A 72 -5.23 5.70 -17.36
CA HIS A 72 -5.76 6.75 -16.50
C HIS A 72 -4.63 7.48 -15.76
N ALA A 73 -4.09 8.54 -16.37
CA ALA A 73 -2.86 9.21 -15.95
C ALA A 73 -2.85 9.68 -14.48
N ALA A 74 -3.99 10.09 -13.93
CA ALA A 74 -4.06 10.48 -12.51
C ALA A 74 -3.92 9.27 -11.58
N TRP A 75 -4.47 8.12 -11.99
CA TRP A 75 -4.37 6.89 -11.22
C TRP A 75 -2.97 6.29 -11.33
N GLU A 76 -2.38 6.24 -12.52
CA GLU A 76 -1.01 5.73 -12.71
C GLU A 76 0.01 6.45 -11.82
N ARG A 77 -0.12 7.78 -11.71
CA ARG A 77 0.74 8.57 -10.81
C ARG A 77 0.44 8.30 -9.33
N ALA A 78 -0.83 8.22 -8.97
CA ALA A 78 -1.23 7.96 -7.59
C ALA A 78 -0.83 6.54 -7.14
N SER A 79 -1.09 5.52 -7.96
CA SER A 79 -0.75 4.13 -7.66
C SER A 79 0.76 3.93 -7.49
N GLY A 80 1.58 4.54 -8.36
CA GLY A 80 3.05 4.55 -8.23
C GLY A 80 3.52 5.11 -6.89
N ARG A 81 3.03 6.30 -6.52
CA ARG A 81 3.37 6.92 -5.24
C ARG A 81 2.87 6.13 -4.03
N ALA A 82 1.67 5.57 -4.13
CA ALA A 82 1.11 4.75 -3.06
C ALA A 82 1.94 3.47 -2.86
N ALA A 83 2.32 2.79 -3.94
CA ALA A 83 3.16 1.59 -3.90
C ALA A 83 4.51 1.85 -3.22
N ILE A 84 5.22 2.92 -3.63
CA ILE A 84 6.50 3.33 -3.00
C ILE A 84 6.32 3.55 -1.50
N ARG A 85 5.25 4.27 -1.11
CA ARG A 85 5.00 4.65 0.28
C ARG A 85 4.64 3.45 1.15
N ILE A 86 3.82 2.53 0.64
CA ILE A 86 3.47 1.29 1.33
C ILE A 86 4.70 0.40 1.48
N ALA A 87 5.48 0.20 0.41
CA ALA A 87 6.68 -0.62 0.46
C ALA A 87 7.72 -0.07 1.45
N GLN A 88 7.91 1.25 1.47
CA GLN A 88 8.77 1.93 2.43
C GLN A 88 8.28 1.73 3.87
N TRP A 89 7.01 2.02 4.15
CA TRP A 89 6.41 1.85 5.46
C TRP A 89 6.51 0.39 5.98
N ALA A 90 6.27 -0.57 5.11
CA ALA A 90 6.36 -2.00 5.42
C ALA A 90 7.79 -2.39 5.87
N HIS A 91 8.81 -1.86 5.20
CA HIS A 91 10.22 -2.13 5.50
C HIS A 91 10.73 -1.39 6.74
N GLU A 92 10.34 -0.13 6.93
CA GLU A 92 10.73 0.65 8.12
C GLU A 92 10.22 -0.01 9.41
N THR A 93 9.03 -0.62 9.34
CA THR A 93 8.47 -1.36 10.48
C THR A 93 9.28 -2.62 10.80
N LEU A 94 9.70 -3.38 9.77
CA LEU A 94 10.57 -4.55 9.95
C LEU A 94 11.94 -4.20 10.52
N LEU A 95 12.56 -3.12 10.02
CA LEU A 95 13.86 -2.66 10.51
C LEU A 95 13.78 -2.24 11.98
N THR A 96 12.72 -1.52 12.37
CA THR A 96 12.50 -1.15 13.78
C THR A 96 12.32 -2.39 14.65
N ALA A 97 11.52 -3.37 14.20
CA ALA A 97 11.29 -4.60 14.95
C ALA A 97 12.56 -5.47 15.10
N ALA A 98 13.44 -5.50 14.09
CA ALA A 98 14.71 -6.21 14.17
C ALA A 98 15.67 -5.57 15.20
N ILE A 99 15.76 -4.24 15.20
CA ILE A 99 16.62 -3.48 16.13
C ILE A 99 16.16 -3.63 17.59
N GLU A 100 14.84 -3.63 17.83
CA GLU A 100 14.29 -3.85 19.18
C GLU A 100 14.51 -5.29 19.67
N GLY A 101 14.55 -6.28 18.76
CA GLY A 101 14.86 -7.67 19.06
C GLY A 101 16.34 -7.94 19.35
N GLU A 102 17.27 -7.19 18.74
CA GLU A 102 18.72 -7.32 18.95
C GLU A 102 19.24 -6.59 20.20
N SER A 103 18.40 -5.80 20.89
CA SER A 103 18.78 -5.05 22.10
C SER A 103 18.62 -5.85 23.40
N HIS A 104 18.43 -7.17 23.32
CA HIS A 104 18.33 -8.10 24.46
C HIS A 104 19.13 -9.37 24.19
N GLU A 105 20.45 -9.25 24.07
CA GLU A 105 21.40 -10.37 24.26
C GLU A 105 22.53 -9.99 25.22
#